data_AF-A0A0W0VE65-F1
#
_entry.id   AF-A0A0W0VE65-F1
#
_cell.length_a   1.000
_cell.length_b   1.000
_cell.length_c   1.000
_cell.angle_alpha   90.00
_cell.angle_beta   90.00
_cell.angle_gamma   90.00
#
_symmetry.space_group_name_H-M   'P 1'
#
loop_
_entity.id
_entity.type
_entity.pdbx_description
1 polymer ?
#
loop_
_entity_poly.entity_id
_entity_poly.type
_entity_poly.pdbx_seq_one_letter_code
_entity_poly.pdbx_strand_id
1 'polypeptide(L)'
;MKPKLIALLMALPVMASAGLHANLNFKKTFCGNEDFLGNAGAKRPHLHCGTSFISYKKQTGDHSNISEPGNCVRTNAVFDHIKANINSFENYSAIYNALVLYHQAGCPNQ
;
A
#
# COMPACT_ATOMS: atom_id res chain seq x y z
N MET A 1 1.86 -8.27 55.85
CA MET A 1 3.01 -8.36 54.90
C MET A 1 2.49 -7.94 53.53
N LYS A 2 3.09 -6.93 52.88
CA LYS A 2 2.62 -6.39 51.59
C LYS A 2 3.37 -7.07 50.43
N PRO A 3 2.71 -7.61 49.40
CA PRO A 3 3.40 -8.10 48.22
C PRO A 3 3.84 -6.90 47.35
N LYS A 4 5.12 -6.84 47.00
CA LYS A 4 5.64 -5.92 46.00
C LYS A 4 5.33 -6.50 44.61
N LEU A 5 4.47 -5.82 43.86
CA LEU A 5 4.19 -6.15 42.46
C LEU A 5 5.38 -5.67 41.61
N ILE A 6 6.21 -6.60 41.13
CA ILE A 6 7.28 -6.31 40.17
C ILE A 6 6.65 -6.32 38.78
N ALA A 7 6.49 -5.14 38.18
CA ALA A 7 6.10 -5.01 36.78
C ALA A 7 7.31 -5.31 35.89
N LEU A 8 7.34 -6.51 35.31
CA LEU A 8 8.30 -6.90 34.28
C LEU A 8 7.85 -6.27 32.96
N LEU A 9 8.38 -5.08 32.62
CA LEU A 9 8.22 -4.51 31.28
C LEU A 9 8.97 -5.41 30.28
N MET A 10 8.23 -6.26 29.56
CA MET A 10 8.76 -6.93 28.38
C MET A 10 8.98 -5.89 27.28
N ALA A 11 10.23 -5.44 27.13
CA ALA A 11 10.66 -4.70 25.96
C ALA A 11 10.57 -5.64 24.75
N LEU A 12 9.52 -5.47 23.94
CA LEU A 12 9.44 -6.07 22.62
C LEU A 12 10.52 -5.42 21.74
N PRO A 13 11.45 -6.21 21.15
CA PRO A 13 12.39 -5.66 20.19
C PRO A 13 11.60 -5.27 18.94
N VAL A 14 11.51 -3.96 18.67
CA VAL A 14 11.06 -3.45 17.37
C VAL A 14 12.17 -3.80 16.39
N MET A 15 12.04 -4.92 15.68
CA MET A 15 12.91 -5.24 14.56
C MET A 15 12.61 -4.24 13.45
N ALA A 16 13.44 -3.20 13.34
CA ALA A 16 13.46 -2.32 12.18
C ALA A 16 14.01 -3.11 10.99
N SER A 17 13.11 -3.64 10.16
CA SER A 17 13.46 -4.29 8.89
C SER A 17 13.74 -3.24 7.80
N ALA A 18 14.76 -2.41 8.02
CA ALA A 18 15.30 -1.55 6.97
C ALA A 18 16.31 -2.38 6.16
N GLY A 19 15.86 -3.04 5.08
CA GLY A 19 16.80 -3.76 4.21
C GLY A 19 16.28 -4.70 3.12
N LEU A 20 14.96 -4.86 2.92
CA LEU A 20 14.43 -5.93 2.06
C LEU A 20 13.74 -5.45 0.76
N HIS A 21 14.14 -4.33 0.17
CA HIS A 21 13.49 -3.83 -1.07
C HIS A 21 14.29 -4.05 -2.35
N ALA A 22 15.53 -4.54 -2.27
CA ALA A 22 16.31 -4.88 -3.46
C ALA A 22 15.68 -6.13 -4.14
N ASN A 23 14.88 -5.91 -5.20
CA ASN A 23 14.18 -6.89 -6.05
C ASN A 23 12.72 -7.25 -5.70
N LEU A 24 11.98 -6.39 -5.00
CA LEU A 24 10.54 -6.62 -4.86
C LEU A 24 9.82 -6.42 -6.22
N ASN A 25 9.18 -7.47 -6.72
CA ASN A 25 8.32 -7.37 -7.91
C ASN A 25 6.92 -6.90 -7.50
N PHE A 26 6.68 -5.59 -7.54
CA PHE A 26 5.44 -5.00 -7.01
C PHE A 26 4.18 -5.58 -7.69
N LYS A 27 4.20 -5.73 -9.01
CA LYS A 27 3.13 -6.33 -9.81
C LYS A 27 2.77 -7.74 -9.33
N LYS A 28 3.75 -8.61 -9.08
CA LYS A 28 3.50 -9.97 -8.57
C LYS A 28 3.09 -9.96 -7.10
N THR A 29 3.80 -9.19 -6.26
CA THR A 29 3.61 -9.21 -4.80
C THR A 29 2.26 -8.61 -4.39
N PHE A 30 1.84 -7.52 -5.03
CA PHE A 30 0.68 -6.73 -4.57
C PHE A 30 -0.50 -6.77 -5.53
N CYS A 31 -0.27 -7.05 -6.81
CA CYS A 31 -1.29 -6.88 -7.84
C CYS A 31 -1.72 -8.17 -8.56
N GLY A 32 -1.37 -9.34 -8.03
CA GLY A 32 -1.78 -10.62 -8.65
C GLY A 32 -1.24 -10.80 -10.08
N ASN A 33 -0.15 -10.11 -10.42
CA ASN A 33 0.42 -10.07 -11.76
C ASN A 33 -0.43 -9.34 -12.82
N GLU A 34 -1.36 -8.48 -12.42
CA GLU A 34 -2.10 -7.57 -13.31
C GLU A 34 -1.35 -6.24 -13.50
N ASP A 35 -1.47 -5.62 -14.68
CA ASP A 35 -0.91 -4.28 -14.95
C ASP A 35 -1.79 -3.16 -14.38
N PHE A 36 -3.09 -3.42 -14.22
CA PHE A 36 -4.08 -2.45 -13.77
C PHE A 36 -5.07 -3.08 -12.78
N LEU A 37 -5.38 -2.38 -11.69
CA LEU A 37 -6.43 -2.76 -10.75
C LEU A 37 -7.47 -1.65 -10.56
N GLY A 38 -8.67 -2.02 -10.15
CA GLY A 38 -9.79 -1.09 -9.96
C GLY A 38 -10.62 -0.93 -11.24
N ASN A 39 -10.02 -0.35 -12.28
CA ASN A 39 -10.60 -0.31 -13.63
C ASN A 39 -9.54 -0.79 -14.64
N ALA A 40 -9.97 -1.18 -15.84
CA ALA A 40 -9.06 -1.44 -16.95
C ALA A 40 -8.21 -0.20 -17.30
N GLY A 41 -7.00 -0.39 -17.85
CA GLY A 41 -6.05 0.69 -18.12
C GLY A 41 -6.55 1.84 -19.02
N ALA A 42 -7.57 1.59 -19.86
CA ALA A 42 -8.21 2.63 -20.67
C ALA A 42 -9.19 3.52 -19.86
N LYS A 43 -9.63 3.07 -18.68
CA LYS A 43 -10.65 3.73 -17.85
C LYS A 43 -10.06 4.17 -16.52
N ARG A 44 -10.32 5.41 -16.14
CA ARG A 44 -9.85 5.99 -14.88
C ARG A 44 -11.00 6.11 -13.87
N PRO A 45 -10.72 6.09 -12.56
CA PRO A 45 -9.40 5.91 -11.93
C PRO A 45 -8.91 4.44 -11.89
N HIS A 46 -7.61 4.19 -11.84
CA HIS A 46 -7.04 2.83 -11.66
C HIS A 46 -5.67 2.86 -10.99
N LEU A 47 -5.24 1.71 -10.48
CA LEU A 47 -3.88 1.50 -9.98
C LEU A 47 -3.02 0.90 -11.10
N HIS A 48 -1.93 1.56 -11.47
CA HIS A 48 -0.88 0.96 -12.30
C HIS A 48 0.04 0.11 -11.43
N CYS A 49 0.30 -1.10 -11.89
CA CYS A 49 1.15 -2.07 -11.21
C CYS A 49 2.31 -2.51 -12.11
N GLY A 50 3.47 -1.90 -11.89
CA GLY A 50 4.71 -2.27 -12.57
C GLY A 50 5.54 -3.26 -11.76
N THR A 51 6.61 -3.78 -12.37
CA THR A 51 7.55 -4.66 -11.66
C THR A 51 8.32 -3.90 -10.57
N SER A 52 8.59 -2.62 -10.76
CA SER A 52 9.37 -1.76 -9.85
C SER A 52 8.59 -0.55 -9.32
N PHE A 53 7.31 -0.41 -9.68
CA PHE A 53 6.52 0.75 -9.29
C PHE A 53 5.05 0.43 -9.07
N ILE A 54 4.40 1.27 -8.25
CA ILE A 54 2.95 1.37 -8.17
C ILE A 54 2.56 2.84 -8.25
N SER A 55 1.58 3.17 -9.08
CA SER A 55 1.04 4.53 -9.16
C SER A 55 -0.49 4.52 -9.29
N TYR A 56 -1.14 5.47 -8.65
CA TYR A 56 -2.59 5.64 -8.75
C TYR A 56 -2.90 6.72 -9.80
N LYS A 57 -3.61 6.33 -10.86
CA LYS A 57 -4.14 7.24 -11.87
C LYS A 57 -5.49 7.77 -11.41
N LYS A 58 -5.54 9.07 -11.10
CA LYS A 58 -6.78 9.76 -10.72
C LYS A 58 -7.70 9.92 -11.91
N GLN A 59 -8.95 10.23 -11.64
CA GLN A 59 -9.94 10.53 -12.68
C GLN A 59 -9.56 11.75 -13.52
N THR A 60 -8.86 12.73 -12.93
CA THR A 60 -8.31 13.92 -13.62
C THR A 60 -7.21 13.58 -14.63
N GLY A 61 -6.62 12.38 -14.51
CA GLY A 61 -5.45 11.99 -15.28
C GLY A 61 -4.12 12.22 -14.54
N ASP A 62 -4.11 12.81 -13.35
CA ASP A 62 -2.88 12.92 -12.57
C ASP A 62 -2.44 11.57 -12.00
N HIS A 63 -1.14 11.39 -11.80
CA HIS A 63 -0.60 10.21 -11.11
C HIS A 63 -0.21 10.57 -9.68
N SER A 64 -0.50 9.66 -8.76
CA SER A 64 0.15 9.60 -7.45
C SER A 64 1.05 8.38 -7.42
N ASN A 65 2.36 8.60 -7.58
CA ASN A 65 3.34 7.53 -7.50
C ASN A 65 3.49 7.11 -6.03
N ILE A 66 2.98 5.92 -5.68
CA ILE A 66 2.98 5.45 -4.30
C ILE A 66 4.18 4.57 -3.98
N SER A 67 5.13 4.40 -4.89
CA SER A 67 6.39 3.66 -4.68
C SER A 67 7.64 4.53 -4.80
N GLU A 68 7.49 5.83 -4.59
CA GLU A 68 8.59 6.80 -4.48
C GLU A 68 9.04 6.95 -3.03
N PRO A 69 10.32 7.29 -2.74
CA PRO A 69 10.82 7.49 -1.37
C PRO A 69 9.96 8.46 -0.54
N GLY A 70 9.80 8.19 0.75
CA GLY A 70 8.89 8.87 1.66
C GLY A 70 8.41 8.03 2.84
N ASN A 71 7.09 7.99 3.04
CA ASN A 71 6.41 7.19 4.06
C ASN A 71 5.02 6.81 3.52
N CYS A 72 4.21 6.07 4.29
CA CYS A 72 2.88 5.63 3.85
C CYS A 72 1.85 6.74 3.52
N VAL A 73 2.17 8.04 3.62
CA VAL A 73 1.20 9.14 3.42
C VAL A 73 0.55 9.09 2.04
N ARG A 74 1.29 8.82 0.96
CA ARG A 74 0.67 8.74 -0.38
C ARG A 74 -0.26 7.54 -0.50
N THR A 75 0.08 6.40 0.09
CA THR A 75 -0.80 5.23 0.13
C THR A 75 -2.08 5.54 0.90
N ASN A 76 -1.98 6.23 2.04
CA ASN A 76 -3.11 6.66 2.85
C ASN A 76 -4.03 7.63 2.10
N ALA A 77 -3.46 8.61 1.38
CA ALA A 77 -4.24 9.52 0.55
C ALA A 77 -5.00 8.79 -0.56
N VAL A 78 -4.39 7.76 -1.17
CA VAL A 78 -5.09 6.91 -2.15
C VAL A 78 -6.20 6.10 -1.47
N PHE A 79 -5.97 5.54 -0.27
CA PHE A 79 -7.01 4.85 0.49
C PHE A 79 -8.24 5.72 0.73
N ASP A 80 -8.03 6.94 1.22
CA ASP A 80 -9.12 7.86 1.52
C ASP A 80 -9.90 8.20 0.25
N HIS A 81 -9.18 8.44 -0.85
CA HIS A 81 -9.82 8.68 -2.15
C HIS A 81 -10.64 7.48 -2.63
N ILE A 82 -10.11 6.26 -2.63
CA ILE A 82 -10.85 5.11 -3.17
C ILE A 82 -12.07 4.77 -2.30
N LYS A 83 -11.96 4.91 -0.97
CA LYS A 83 -13.08 4.69 -0.04
C LYS A 83 -14.20 5.70 -0.24
N ALA A 84 -13.85 6.95 -0.55
CA ALA A 84 -14.84 7.98 -0.87
C ALA A 84 -15.49 7.79 -2.25
N ASN A 85 -14.91 6.97 -3.13
CA ASN A 85 -15.32 6.83 -4.54
C ASN A 85 -15.52 5.37 -4.96
N ILE A 86 -16.06 4.52 -4.08
CA ILE A 86 -16.21 3.07 -4.30
C ILE A 86 -16.89 2.75 -5.65
N ASN A 87 -17.91 3.52 -6.02
CA ASN A 87 -18.70 3.30 -7.25
C ASN A 87 -17.96 3.70 -8.54
N SER A 88 -16.77 4.29 -8.43
CA SER A 88 -15.95 4.67 -9.60
C SER A 88 -15.09 3.51 -10.13
N PHE A 89 -15.15 2.32 -9.51
CA PHE A 89 -14.31 1.17 -9.85
C PHE A 89 -15.15 -0.03 -10.27
N GLU A 90 -14.75 -0.69 -11.36
CA GLU A 90 -15.30 -2.00 -11.77
C GLU A 90 -14.95 -3.09 -10.75
N ASN A 91 -13.75 -3.04 -10.18
CA ASN A 91 -13.29 -3.97 -9.17
C ASN A 91 -12.61 -3.21 -8.00
N TYR A 92 -13.43 -2.57 -7.17
CA TYR A 92 -12.98 -1.89 -5.96
C TYR A 92 -12.17 -2.81 -5.03
N SER A 93 -12.58 -4.07 -4.87
CA SER A 93 -11.90 -5.00 -3.96
C SER A 93 -10.45 -5.26 -4.36
N ALA A 94 -10.17 -5.39 -5.66
CA ALA A 94 -8.82 -5.64 -6.15
C ALA A 94 -7.86 -4.48 -5.83
N ILE A 95 -8.25 -3.24 -6.14
CA ILE A 95 -7.43 -2.06 -5.83
C ILE A 95 -7.28 -1.88 -4.32
N TYR A 96 -8.35 -2.08 -3.55
CA TYR A 96 -8.30 -1.96 -2.09
C TYR A 96 -7.34 -2.97 -1.46
N ASN A 97 -7.44 -4.25 -1.85
CA ASN A 97 -6.60 -5.31 -1.31
C ASN A 97 -5.13 -5.10 -1.67
N ALA A 98 -4.83 -4.65 -2.89
CA ALA A 98 -3.46 -4.32 -3.28
C ALA A 98 -2.84 -3.23 -2.39
N LEU A 99 -3.60 -2.16 -2.11
CA LEU A 99 -3.16 -1.09 -1.21
C LEU A 99 -3.01 -1.57 0.24
N VAL A 100 -3.85 -2.49 0.71
CA VAL A 100 -3.74 -3.09 2.06
C VAL A 100 -2.46 -3.88 2.16
N LEU A 101 -2.18 -4.78 1.20
CA LEU A 101 -0.95 -5.56 1.19
C LEU A 101 0.29 -4.66 1.11
N TYR A 102 0.22 -3.63 0.25
CA TYR A 102 1.30 -2.65 0.13
C TYR A 102 1.57 -1.90 1.44
N HIS A 103 0.52 -1.45 2.12
CA HIS A 103 0.63 -0.76 3.41
C HIS A 103 1.12 -1.69 4.53
N GLN A 104 0.65 -2.94 4.57
CA GLN A 104 1.09 -3.95 5.54
C GLN A 104 2.56 -4.35 5.35
N ALA A 105 3.08 -4.27 4.12
CA ALA A 105 4.49 -4.44 3.83
C ALA A 105 5.36 -3.22 4.23
N GLY A 106 4.78 -2.21 4.87
CA GLY A 106 5.48 -1.00 5.31
C GLY A 106 5.67 0.03 4.20
N CYS A 107 4.84 0.02 3.16
CA CYS A 107 4.95 0.91 1.99
C CYS A 107 6.33 0.85 1.34
N PRO A 108 6.73 -0.32 0.82
CA PRO A 108 8.08 -0.56 0.30
C PRO A 108 8.50 0.49 -0.74
N ASN A 109 9.68 1.08 -0.56
CA ASN A 109 10.20 2.21 -1.35
C ASN A 109 9.53 3.57 -1.14
N GLN A 110 8.55 3.72 -0.22
CA GLN A 110 8.22 5.01 0.39
C GLN A 110 9.03 5.18 1.66
#